data_AF-A0A7W7D4B4-F1
#
_entry.id   AF-A0A7W7D4B4-F1
#
_cell.length_a   1.000
_cell.length_b   1.000
_cell.length_c   1.000
_cell.angle_alpha   90.00
_cell.angle_beta   90.00
_cell.angle_gamma   90.00
#
_symmetry.space_group_name_H-M   'P 1'
#
loop_
_entity.id
_entity.type
_entity.pdbx_description
1 polymer ?
#
loop_
_entity_poly.entity_id
_entity_poly.type
_entity_poly.pdbx_seq_one_letter_code
_entity_poly.pdbx_strand_id
1 'polypeptide(L)'
;MKPGMIGVHRGADAPPPPRWYRRARRNRGRHRVGAPSVPIAPRRWDVAERAAAALLDRMEPGWFVTYGVGSRRFAAIAVWSTPVPLMVQAATIEELRDLMREAELDPARPGLSWAWAA
;
A
#
# COMPACT_ATOMS: atom_id res chain seq x y z
N MET A 1 -47.54 -11.61 65.88
CA MET A 1 -47.31 -12.85 65.11
C MET A 1 -46.99 -12.46 63.67
N LYS A 2 -45.93 -13.06 63.08
CA LYS A 2 -45.41 -12.85 61.69
C LYS A 2 -46.37 -13.44 60.61
N PRO A 3 -46.10 -13.49 59.27
CA PRO A 3 -44.98 -12.98 58.43
C PRO A 3 -45.38 -12.42 57.03
N GLY A 4 -44.38 -12.01 56.21
CA GLY A 4 -44.44 -11.94 54.74
C GLY A 4 -44.40 -10.49 54.23
N MET A 5 -43.58 -10.09 53.24
CA MET A 5 -43.11 -10.82 52.08
C MET A 5 -41.87 -10.10 51.50
N ILE A 6 -40.92 -10.88 51.00
CA ILE A 6 -39.68 -10.44 50.35
C ILE A 6 -40.02 -9.81 49.00
N GLY A 7 -39.74 -8.52 48.84
CA GLY A 7 -39.81 -7.78 47.57
C GLY A 7 -38.41 -7.59 47.00
N VAL A 8 -38.11 -8.32 45.93
CA VAL A 8 -36.86 -8.26 45.16
C VAL A 8 -36.89 -7.01 44.28
N HIS A 9 -36.01 -6.02 44.50
CA HIS A 9 -35.70 -4.98 43.51
C HIS A 9 -34.20 -4.80 43.32
N ARG A 10 -33.68 -5.68 42.45
CA ARG A 10 -32.69 -5.47 41.40
C ARG A 10 -32.11 -4.03 41.27
N GLY A 11 -30.88 -3.85 41.78
CA GLY A 11 -29.72 -3.24 41.10
C GLY A 11 -29.82 -1.77 40.64
N ALA A 12 -29.47 -0.84 41.53
CA ALA A 12 -29.27 0.58 41.22
C ALA A 12 -27.80 1.05 41.35
N ASP A 13 -26.81 0.14 41.27
CA ASP A 13 -25.39 0.47 41.48
C ASP A 13 -24.48 -0.03 40.35
N ALA A 14 -24.91 0.13 39.09
CA ALA A 14 -23.99 0.03 37.96
C ALA A 14 -23.41 1.43 37.69
N PRO A 15 -22.08 1.66 37.81
CA PRO A 15 -21.49 2.95 37.50
C PRO A 15 -21.76 3.31 36.03
N PRO A 16 -21.96 4.60 35.71
CA PRO A 16 -22.17 5.01 34.33
C PRO A 16 -20.97 4.56 33.49
N PRO A 17 -21.20 4.02 32.28
CA PRO A 17 -20.12 3.51 31.48
C PRO A 17 -19.10 4.63 31.21
N PRO A 18 -17.80 4.34 31.29
CA PRO A 18 -16.75 5.34 31.13
C PRO A 18 -16.82 6.00 29.75
N ARG A 19 -16.35 7.26 29.66
CA ARG A 19 -16.51 8.14 28.48
C ARG A 19 -15.99 7.57 27.16
N TRP A 20 -15.16 6.53 27.18
CA TRP A 20 -14.72 5.81 25.98
C TRP A 20 -15.81 4.90 25.37
N TYR A 21 -16.92 4.63 26.06
CA TYR A 21 -18.07 3.90 25.52
C TYR A 21 -18.87 4.73 24.48
N ARG A 22 -18.71 6.06 24.45
CA ARG A 22 -19.33 6.95 23.44
C ARG A 22 -18.48 7.11 22.18
N ARG A 23 -17.57 6.17 21.89
CA ARG A 23 -16.68 6.24 20.73
C ARG A 23 -16.87 5.12 19.70
N ALA A 24 -17.96 4.36 19.79
CA ALA A 24 -18.37 3.38 18.78
C ALA A 24 -19.44 3.90 17.79
N ARG A 25 -19.72 5.22 17.78
CA ARG A 25 -20.44 5.91 16.69
C ARG A 25 -19.52 6.79 15.83
N ARG A 26 -18.22 6.49 15.83
CA ARG A 26 -17.31 7.00 14.81
C ARG A 26 -17.80 6.46 13.48
N ASN A 27 -18.44 7.33 12.71
CA ASN A 27 -18.58 7.28 11.25
C ASN A 27 -18.18 5.92 10.66
N ARG A 28 -19.03 4.90 10.85
CA ARG A 28 -19.10 3.84 9.83
C ARG A 28 -19.41 4.64 8.57
N GLY A 29 -18.54 4.57 7.56
CA GLY A 29 -18.72 5.32 6.32
C GLY A 29 -20.20 5.25 5.93
N ARG A 30 -20.79 6.36 5.49
CA ARG A 30 -22.19 6.40 5.07
C ARG A 30 -22.35 5.61 3.77
N HIS A 31 -22.14 4.30 3.83
CA HIS A 31 -22.53 3.35 2.82
C HIS A 31 -24.05 3.32 2.88
N ARG A 32 -24.67 4.15 2.04
CA ARG A 32 -26.10 4.07 1.80
C ARG A 32 -26.33 2.76 1.06
N VAL A 33 -26.77 1.74 1.78
CA VAL A 33 -27.35 0.53 1.17
C VAL A 33 -28.46 1.00 0.24
N GLY A 34 -28.36 0.71 -1.05
CA GLY A 34 -29.31 1.16 -2.08
C GLY A 34 -28.99 2.50 -2.75
N ALA A 35 -27.87 3.16 -2.44
CA ALA A 35 -27.41 4.29 -3.27
C ALA A 35 -26.99 3.77 -4.66
N PRO A 36 -27.35 4.49 -5.74
CA PRO A 36 -26.89 4.13 -7.08
C PRO A 36 -25.37 4.13 -7.13
N SER A 37 -24.80 3.10 -7.77
CA SER A 37 -23.37 3.08 -8.07
C SER A 37 -23.04 4.27 -8.96
N VAL A 38 -22.28 5.23 -8.44
CA VAL A 38 -21.80 6.36 -9.23
C VAL A 38 -20.50 5.93 -9.89
N PRO A 39 -20.40 5.92 -11.24
CA PRO A 39 -19.14 5.65 -11.89
C PRO A 39 -18.17 6.79 -11.59
N ILE A 40 -17.10 6.49 -10.85
CA ILE A 40 -16.00 7.43 -10.63
C ILE A 40 -15.01 7.22 -11.76
N ALA A 41 -14.73 8.30 -12.51
CA ALA A 41 -13.70 8.27 -13.53
C ALA A 41 -12.34 7.91 -12.90
N PRO A 42 -11.60 6.92 -13.44
CA PRO A 42 -10.29 6.56 -12.91
C PRO A 42 -9.35 7.76 -12.96
N ARG A 43 -8.80 8.16 -11.82
CA ARG A 43 -7.77 9.20 -11.77
C ARG A 43 -6.45 8.62 -12.30
N ARG A 44 -5.91 9.24 -13.34
CA ARG A 44 -4.60 8.89 -13.89
C ARG A 44 -3.52 9.63 -13.12
N TRP A 45 -2.83 8.91 -12.24
CA TRP A 45 -1.67 9.42 -11.51
C TRP A 45 -0.40 9.24 -12.32
N ASP A 46 0.51 10.21 -12.20
CA ASP A 46 1.91 10.15 -12.63
C ASP A 46 2.07 9.63 -14.08
N VAL A 47 1.30 10.22 -14.99
CA VAL A 47 1.19 9.78 -16.38
C VAL A 47 2.52 9.95 -17.12
N ALA A 48 3.25 11.04 -16.84
CA ALA A 48 4.52 11.32 -17.49
C ALA A 48 5.59 10.31 -17.05
N GLU A 49 5.64 10.02 -15.76
CA GLU A 49 6.58 9.07 -15.16
C GLU A 49 6.33 7.65 -15.68
N ARG A 50 5.06 7.24 -15.78
CA ARG A 50 4.70 5.94 -16.37
C ARG A 50 5.04 5.87 -17.85
N ALA A 51 4.86 6.95 -18.60
CA ALA A 51 5.24 7.01 -20.01
C ALA A 51 6.77 6.93 -20.19
N ALA A 52 7.53 7.60 -19.32
CA ALA A 52 8.99 7.56 -19.33
C ALA A 52 9.53 6.17 -18.98
N ALA A 53 8.98 5.51 -17.94
CA ALA A 53 9.32 4.14 -17.60
C ALA A 53 9.04 3.17 -18.76
N ALA A 54 7.86 3.29 -19.40
CA ALA A 54 7.50 2.45 -20.54
C ALA A 54 8.35 2.72 -21.79
N LEU A 55 8.85 3.94 -21.97
CA LEU A 55 9.82 4.23 -23.04
C LEU A 55 11.15 3.56 -22.75
N LEU A 56 11.64 3.67 -21.51
CA LEU A 56 12.91 3.07 -21.11
C LEU A 56 12.87 1.53 -21.19
N ASP A 57 11.78 0.91 -20.75
CA ASP A 57 11.52 -0.54 -20.87
C ASP A 57 11.69 -1.03 -22.31
N ARG A 58 11.15 -0.28 -23.29
CA ARG A 58 11.30 -0.63 -24.72
C ARG A 58 12.71 -0.41 -25.25
N MET A 59 13.48 0.51 -24.66
CA MET A 59 14.84 0.85 -25.11
C MET A 59 15.90 -0.11 -24.57
N GLU A 60 15.65 -0.74 -23.42
CA GLU A 60 16.63 -1.54 -22.68
C GLU A 60 16.11 -2.99 -22.53
N PRO A 61 16.18 -3.83 -23.58
CA PRO A 61 15.53 -5.14 -23.60
C PRO A 61 16.09 -6.15 -22.58
N GLY A 62 17.26 -5.88 -22.00
CA GLY A 62 17.81 -6.65 -20.89
C GLY A 62 17.18 -6.34 -19.53
N TRP A 63 16.33 -5.32 -19.47
CA TRP A 63 15.69 -4.85 -18.25
C TRP A 63 14.18 -4.81 -18.40
N PHE A 64 13.50 -5.16 -17.31
CA PHE A 64 12.09 -4.86 -17.12
C PHE A 64 11.98 -3.60 -16.27
N VAL A 65 11.38 -2.53 -16.81
CA VAL A 65 11.32 -1.21 -16.17
C VAL A 65 9.89 -0.82 -15.82
N THR A 66 9.70 -0.33 -14.59
CA THR A 66 8.37 0.08 -14.08
C THR A 66 8.45 1.32 -13.20
N TYR A 67 7.30 2.00 -13.04
CA TYR A 67 7.13 3.12 -12.12
C TYR A 67 6.07 2.79 -11.06
N GLY A 68 6.47 2.84 -9.79
CA GLY A 68 5.58 2.62 -8.65
C GLY A 68 4.88 3.91 -8.23
N VAL A 69 3.59 4.06 -8.50
CA VAL A 69 2.79 5.24 -8.10
C VAL A 69 2.77 5.46 -6.58
N GLY A 70 2.81 4.37 -5.80
CA GLY A 70 2.82 4.45 -4.33
C GLY A 70 4.17 4.89 -3.74
N SER A 71 5.28 4.39 -4.29
CA SER A 71 6.64 4.74 -3.86
C SER A 71 7.17 6.00 -4.54
N ARG A 72 6.57 6.41 -5.67
CA ARG A 72 7.07 7.42 -6.60
C ARG A 72 8.51 7.20 -7.03
N ARG A 73 8.87 5.94 -7.27
CA ARG A 73 10.20 5.52 -7.73
C ARG A 73 10.10 4.72 -9.02
N PHE A 74 11.13 4.87 -9.83
CA PHE A 74 11.41 3.97 -10.94
C PHE A 74 12.12 2.72 -10.41
N ALA A 75 11.84 1.58 -11.02
CA ALA A 75 12.51 0.32 -10.73
C ALA A 75 12.87 -0.37 -12.04
N ALA A 76 14.05 -0.99 -12.07
CA ALA A 76 14.50 -1.84 -13.17
C ALA A 76 14.92 -3.20 -12.61
N ILE A 77 14.47 -4.28 -13.24
CA ILE A 77 14.78 -5.68 -12.89
C ILE A 77 15.51 -6.31 -14.07
N ALA A 78 16.67 -6.90 -13.84
CA ALA A 78 17.41 -7.59 -14.90
C ALA A 78 16.63 -8.84 -15.35
N VAL A 79 16.45 -9.02 -16.67
CA VAL A 79 15.77 -10.20 -17.21
C VAL A 79 16.72 -11.32 -17.62
N TRP A 80 18.02 -11.07 -17.63
CA TRP A 80 19.04 -12.10 -17.82
C TRP A 80 19.28 -12.90 -16.53
N SER A 81 19.90 -14.08 -16.68
CA SER A 81 20.20 -14.94 -15.54
C SER A 81 21.31 -14.34 -14.68
N THR A 82 20.99 -14.00 -13.43
CA THR A 82 21.95 -13.60 -12.39
C THR A 82 21.88 -14.56 -11.20
N PRO A 83 22.97 -14.77 -10.44
CA PRO A 83 22.96 -15.64 -9.26
C PRO A 83 21.95 -15.21 -8.18
N VAL A 84 21.69 -13.90 -8.08
CA VAL A 84 20.69 -13.28 -7.21
C VAL A 84 19.86 -12.32 -8.07
N PRO A 85 18.52 -12.26 -7.91
CA PRO A 85 17.70 -11.30 -8.65
C PRO A 85 18.24 -9.88 -8.50
N LEU A 86 18.61 -9.28 -9.64
CA LEU A 86 19.21 -7.95 -9.68
C LEU A 86 18.14 -6.90 -9.96
N MET A 87 18.06 -5.92 -9.08
CA MET A 87 17.09 -4.84 -9.17
C MET A 87 17.65 -3.55 -8.62
N VAL A 88 17.37 -2.46 -9.31
CA VAL A 88 17.76 -1.11 -8.91
C VAL A 88 16.54 -0.20 -8.88
N GLN A 89 16.58 0.83 -8.03
CA GLN A 89 15.50 1.81 -7.92
C GLN A 89 16.01 3.23 -7.74
N ALA A 90 15.37 4.17 -8.44
CA ALA A 90 15.75 5.58 -8.47
C ALA A 90 14.53 6.49 -8.36
N ALA A 91 14.76 7.74 -7.97
CA ALA A 91 13.70 8.76 -7.99
C ALA A 91 13.50 9.34 -9.41
N THR A 92 14.52 9.28 -10.26
CA THR A 92 14.52 9.78 -11.64
C THR A 92 14.92 8.71 -12.65
N ILE A 93 14.67 8.96 -13.94
CA ILE A 93 15.05 8.05 -15.03
C ILE A 93 16.55 8.06 -15.26
N GLU A 94 17.18 9.22 -15.13
CA GLU A 94 18.62 9.39 -15.35
C GLU A 94 19.40 8.61 -14.29
N GLU A 95 19.03 8.77 -13.02
CA GLU A 95 19.62 8.01 -11.91
C GLU A 95 19.37 6.50 -12.10
N LEU A 96 18.19 6.10 -12.59
CA LEU A 96 17.91 4.69 -12.87
C LEU A 96 18.86 4.14 -13.94
N ARG A 97 19.09 4.89 -15.01
CA ARG A 97 19.99 4.48 -16.10
C ARG A 97 21.42 4.31 -15.62
N ASP A 98 21.91 5.24 -14.81
CA ASP A 98 23.25 5.14 -14.25
C ASP A 98 23.40 3.89 -13.39
N LEU A 99 22.40 3.61 -12.53
CA LEU A 99 22.35 2.38 -11.73
C LEU A 99 22.27 1.11 -12.59
N MET A 100 21.50 1.12 -13.68
CA MET A 100 21.42 0.00 -14.63
C MET A 100 22.78 -0.28 -15.27
N ARG A 101 23.50 0.76 -15.71
CA ARG A 101 24.85 0.62 -16.29
C ARG A 101 25.87 0.16 -15.25
N GLU A 102 25.82 0.67 -14.03
CA GLU A 102 26.68 0.20 -12.95
C GLU A 102 26.42 -1.28 -12.64
N ALA A 103 25.15 -1.69 -12.61
CA ALA A 103 24.74 -3.06 -12.34
C ALA A 103 25.07 -4.04 -13.48
N GLU A 104 25.14 -3.57 -14.73
CA GLU A 104 25.66 -4.34 -15.86
C GLU A 104 27.17 -4.61 -15.74
N LEU A 105 27.93 -3.64 -15.22
CA LEU A 105 29.39 -3.75 -15.02
C LEU A 105 29.76 -4.60 -13.81
N ASP A 106 28.99 -4.49 -12.73
CA ASP A 106 29.20 -5.26 -11.50
C ASP A 106 27.86 -5.79 -10.94
N PRO A 107 27.36 -6.93 -11.46
CA PRO A 107 26.12 -7.55 -11.01
C PRO A 107 26.19 -8.07 -9.57
N ALA A 108 27.39 -8.22 -9.01
CA ALA A 108 27.60 -8.67 -7.64
C ALA A 108 27.43 -7.54 -6.62
N ARG A 109 27.42 -6.28 -7.08
CA ARG A 109 27.12 -5.14 -6.24
C ARG A 109 25.62 -5.11 -5.94
N PRO A 110 25.21 -5.24 -4.66
CA PRO A 110 23.80 -5.29 -4.33
C PRO A 110 23.13 -3.93 -4.58
N GLY A 111 22.38 -3.84 -5.68
CA GLY A 111 21.30 -2.86 -5.83
C GLY A 111 20.19 -3.25 -4.86
N LEU A 112 19.80 -2.33 -3.97
CA LEU A 112 18.82 -2.48 -2.88
C LEU A 112 17.81 -3.63 -3.08
N SER A 113 18.03 -4.73 -2.35
CA SER A 113 17.14 -5.88 -2.34
C SER A 113 15.81 -5.51 -1.69
N TRP A 114 14.70 -5.79 -2.35
CA TRP A 114 13.42 -5.90 -1.67
C TRP A 114 12.72 -7.17 -2.15
N ALA A 115 12.55 -8.08 -1.20
CA ALA A 115 11.84 -9.33 -1.38
C ALA A 115 10.34 -9.06 -1.50
N TRP A 116 9.72 -9.49 -2.60
CA TRP A 116 8.28 -9.75 -2.59
C TRP A 116 8.06 -11.11 -1.93
N ALA A 117 7.41 -11.14 -0.76
CA ALA A 117 6.70 -12.32 -0.29
C ALA A 117 5.27 -12.27 -0.84
N ALA A 118 4.86 -13.39 -1.42
CA ALA A 118 3.55 -13.67 -1.99
C ALA A 118 2.40 -13.58 -0.97
#